data_AF-A0A1F9D6X4-F1
#
_entry.id   AF-A0A1F9D6X4-F1
#
_cell.length_a   1.000
_cell.length_b   1.000
_cell.length_c   1.000
_cell.angle_alpha   90.00
_cell.angle_beta   90.00
_cell.angle_gamma   90.00
#
_symmetry.space_group_name_H-M   'P 1'
#
loop_
_entity.id
_entity.type
_entity.pdbx_description
1 polymer ?
#
loop_
_entity_poly.entity_id
_entity_poly.type
_entity_poly.pdbx_seq_one_letter_code
_entity_poly.pdbx_strand_id
1 'polypeptide(L)' 'MIRRNKHPKKKECEEQLVQKFPHRCPYCDQPISYDQFDLKVGENKIRCFSCQKIYIKVVSDSHEERG' A
#
# COMPACT_ATOMS: atom_id res chain seq x y z
N MET A 1 -12.61 -10.71 46.46
CA MET A 1 -12.60 -9.51 45.60
C MET A 1 -11.35 -9.55 44.72
N ILE A 2 -11.44 -9.85 43.42
CA ILE A 2 -10.34 -9.59 42.47
C ILE A 2 -10.95 -9.16 41.13
N ARG A 3 -10.47 -8.02 40.63
CA ARG A 3 -11.11 -7.16 39.63
C ARG A 3 -10.88 -7.69 38.20
N ARG A 4 -11.95 -7.73 37.39
CA ARG A 4 -11.90 -8.02 35.94
C ARG A 4 -11.21 -6.85 35.22
N ASN A 5 -9.95 -7.00 34.83
CA ASN A 5 -9.28 -6.03 33.95
C ASN A 5 -9.75 -6.21 32.51
N LYS A 6 -10.81 -5.46 32.15
CA LYS A 6 -11.33 -5.34 30.79
C LYS A 6 -10.42 -4.36 30.02
N HIS A 7 -9.41 -4.87 29.33
CA HIS A 7 -8.62 -4.06 28.40
C HIS A 7 -9.53 -3.55 27.26
N PRO A 8 -9.64 -2.23 27.05
CA PRO A 8 -10.31 -1.71 25.86
C PRO A 8 -9.44 -2.04 24.63
N LYS A 9 -9.99 -2.83 23.70
CA LYS A 9 -9.46 -3.01 22.34
C LYS A 9 -9.33 -1.62 21.73
N LYS A 10 -8.09 -1.12 21.61
CA LYS A 10 -7.77 0.08 20.85
C LYS A 10 -8.24 -0.20 19.42
N LYS A 11 -9.21 0.58 18.95
CA LYS A 11 -9.54 0.63 17.52
C LYS A 11 -8.30 1.22 16.86
N GLU A 12 -7.54 0.36 16.19
CA GLU A 12 -6.47 0.78 15.30
C GLU A 12 -7.15 1.64 14.23
N CYS A 13 -7.01 2.96 14.36
CA CYS A 13 -7.26 3.85 13.25
C CYS A 13 -6.26 3.43 12.18
N GLU A 14 -6.77 2.79 11.14
CA GLU A 14 -6.03 2.47 9.93
C GLU A 14 -5.61 3.81 9.32
N GLU A 15 -4.45 4.31 9.74
CA GLU A 15 -3.85 5.52 9.22
C GLU A 15 -3.61 5.24 7.74
N GLN A 16 -4.43 5.87 6.89
CA GLN A 16 -4.24 5.81 5.44
C GLN A 16 -2.94 6.55 5.11
N LEU A 17 -1.84 5.81 5.17
CA LEU A 17 -0.51 6.24 4.75
C LEU A 17 -0.54 6.45 3.24
N VAL A 18 -0.95 7.65 2.82
CA VAL A 18 -0.79 8.10 1.43
C VAL A 18 0.71 8.23 1.19
N GLN A 19 1.34 7.17 0.67
CA GLN A 19 2.75 7.18 0.31
C GLN A 19 2.96 8.26 -0.76
N LYS A 20 3.50 9.41 -0.34
CA LYS A 20 3.97 10.48 -1.25
C LYS A 20 5.09 10.01 -2.20
N PHE A 21 5.68 8.85 -1.92
CA PHE A 21 6.73 8.24 -2.74
C PHE A 21 6.14 7.02 -3.46
N PRO A 22 5.81 7.13 -4.76
CA PRO A 22 5.09 6.08 -5.47
C PRO A 22 5.90 4.79 -5.68
N HIS A 23 7.16 4.73 -5.25
CA HIS A 23 8.20 3.74 -5.60
C HIS A 23 8.71 2.89 -4.42
N ARG A 24 7.85 2.41 -3.51
CA ARG A 24 8.30 1.53 -2.39
C ARG A 24 7.42 0.29 -2.22
N CYS A 25 8.02 -0.79 -1.74
CA CYS A 25 7.32 -2.02 -1.40
C CYS A 25 6.51 -1.85 -0.10
N PRO A 26 5.21 -2.22 -0.08
CA PRO A 26 4.42 -2.16 1.15
C PRO A 26 4.86 -3.16 2.23
N TYR A 27 5.67 -4.17 1.89
CA TYR A 27 6.07 -5.23 2.82
C TYR A 27 7.45 -5.08 3.44
N CYS A 28 8.38 -4.43 2.74
CA CYS A 28 9.77 -4.35 3.18
C CYS A 28 10.34 -2.94 3.08
N ASP A 29 9.50 -1.97 2.72
CA ASP A 29 9.84 -0.55 2.51
C ASP A 29 11.00 -0.29 1.54
N GLN A 30 11.44 -1.32 0.81
CA GLN A 30 12.50 -1.20 -0.19
C GLN A 30 12.01 -0.40 -1.40
N PRO A 31 12.87 0.44 -1.99
CA PRO A 31 12.54 1.15 -3.22
C PRO A 31 12.27 0.15 -4.35
N ILE A 32 11.21 0.40 -5.11
CA ILE A 32 10.81 -0.38 -6.28
C ILE A 32 10.75 0.56 -7.48
N SER A 33 11.57 0.27 -8.48
CA SER A 33 11.49 0.90 -9.80
C SER A 33 10.36 0.26 -10.60
N TYR A 34 9.33 1.03 -10.91
CA TYR A 34 8.24 0.62 -11.80
C TYR A 34 8.51 0.92 -13.28
N ASP A 35 9.65 1.54 -13.61
CA ASP A 35 10.03 1.93 -14.98
C ASP A 35 10.06 0.75 -15.96
N GLN A 36 10.36 -0.46 -15.47
CA GLN A 36 10.37 -1.69 -16.25
C GLN A 36 9.00 -2.39 -16.32
N PHE A 37 8.01 -1.91 -15.54
CA PHE A 37 6.67 -2.48 -15.51
C PHE A 37 5.75 -1.60 -16.35
N ASP A 38 5.14 -2.17 -17.38
CA ASP A 38 4.04 -1.54 -18.12
C ASP A 38 2.81 -1.50 -17.21
N LEU A 39 2.77 -0.51 -16.31
CA LEU A 39 1.67 -0.33 -15.37
C LEU A 39 0.45 0.18 -16.13
N LYS A 40 -0.58 -0.66 -16.22
CA LYS A 40 -1.85 -0.30 -16.81
C LYS A 40 -2.69 0.48 -15.81
N VAL A 41 -3.60 1.32 -16.31
CA VAL A 41 -4.67 1.86 -15.47
C VAL A 41 -5.41 0.72 -14.79
N GLY A 42 -5.67 0.85 -13.49
CA GLY A 42 -6.29 -0.17 -12.66
C GLY A 42 -5.27 -0.98 -11.87
N GLU A 43 -5.55 -2.28 -11.68
CA GLU A 43 -4.81 -3.17 -10.79
C GLU A 43 -3.65 -3.86 -11.49
N ASN A 44 -2.42 -3.63 -11.01
CA ASN A 44 -1.21 -4.28 -11.51
C ASN A 44 -0.60 -5.17 -10.45
N LYS A 45 -0.37 -6.44 -10.80
CA LYS A 45 0.35 -7.39 -9.94
C LYS A 45 1.84 -7.13 -10.05
N ILE A 46 2.46 -6.67 -8.96
CA ILE A 46 3.89 -6.39 -8.91
C ILE A 46 4.55 -7.31 -7.90
N ARG A 47 5.66 -7.93 -8.32
CA ARG A 47 6.53 -8.70 -7.44
C ARG A 47 7.68 -7.84 -6.97
N CYS A 48 7.88 -7.75 -5.66
CA CYS A 48 9.06 -7.09 -5.10
C CYS A 48 10.31 -7.94 -5.35
N PHE A 49 11.40 -7.36 -5.85
CA PHE A 49 12.66 -8.10 -6.01
C PHE A 49 13.36 -8.40 -4.67
N SER A 50 13.18 -7.54 -3.66
CA SER A 50 13.84 -7.70 -2.36
C SER A 50 13.19 -8.76 -1.48
N CYS A 51 11.86 -8.72 -1.30
CA CYS A 51 11.14 -9.66 -0.44
C CYS A 51 10.36 -10.74 -1.20
N GLN A 52 10.37 -10.70 -2.53
CA GLN A 52 9.69 -11.63 -3.42
C GLN A 52 8.16 -11.75 -3.25
N LYS A 53 7.56 -10.89 -2.41
CA LYS A 53 6.11 -10.82 -2.23
C LYS A 53 5.43 -10.10 -3.39
N ILE A 54 4.21 -10.55 -3.70
CA ILE A 54 3.36 -9.97 -4.73
C ILE A 54 2.35 -9.03 -4.06
N TYR A 55 2.19 -7.82 -4.60
CA TYR A 55 1.18 -6.85 -4.18
C TYR A 55 0.48 -6.25 -5.40
N ILE A 56 -0.67 -5.63 -5.16
CA ILE A 56 -1.43 -4.91 -6.18
C ILE A 56 -1.05 -3.43 -6.12
N LYS A 57 -0.54 -2.91 -7.23
CA LYS A 57 -0.39 -1.48 -7.46
C LYS A 57 -1.59 -1.00 -8.24
N VAL A 58 -2.45 -0.20 -7.60
CA VAL A 58 -3.56 0.47 -8.28
C VAL A 58 -3.01 1.77 -8.89
N VAL A 59 -3.09 1.89 -10.21
CA VAL A 59 -2.80 3.13 -10.93
C VAL A 59 -4.14 3.74 -11.31
N SER A 60 -4.50 4.82 -10.64
CA SER A 60 -5.66 5.61 -11.02
C SER A 60 -5.33 6.33 -12.32
N ASP A 61 -6.22 6.21 -13.31
CA ASP A 61 -6.20 7.08 -14.45
C ASP A 61 -6.44 8.50 -13.93
N SER A 62 -5.38 9.30 -13.90
CA SER A 62 -5.54 10.73 -13.67
C SER A 62 -6.00 11.32 -15.00
N HIS A 63 -7.17 10.90 -15.48
CA HIS A 63 -7.89 11.66 -16.49
C HIS A 63 -8.32 12.93 -15.78
N GLU A 64 -7.43 13.92 -15.87
CA GLU A 64 -7.76 15.31 -15.63
C GLU A 64 -9.07 15.62 -16.33
N GLU A 65 -9.99 16.11 -15.52
CA GLU A 65 -11.25 16.68 -15.89
C GLU A 65 -11.01 17.76 -16.94
N ARG A 66 -11.25 17.44 -18.21
CA ARG A 66 -11.25 18.41 -19.30
C ARG A 66 -12.39 18.06 -20.25
N GLY A 67 -13.52 18.76 -20.08
CA GLY A 67 -14.66 18.73 -20.99
C GLY A 67 -15.95 19.09 -20.30
#